data_AF-A0A3A4NXH6-F1
#
_entry.id   AF-A0A3A4NXH6-F1
#
_cell.length_a   1.000
_cell.length_b   1.000
_cell.length_c   1.000
_cell.angle_alpha   90.00
_cell.angle_beta   90.00
_cell.angle_gamma   90.00
#
_symmetry.space_group_name_H-M   'P 1'
#
loop_
_entity.id
_entity.type
_entity.pdbx_description
1 polymer ?
#
loop_
_entity_poly.entity_id
_entity_poly.type
_entity_poly.pdbx_seq_one_letter_code
_entity_poly.pdbx_strand_id
1 'polypeptide(L)'
;MRSGRTFRVFISSTFSDLKEERNALQRRVFPRLRKLCERHGCRFQVIDLRWGVSQEAALDQLSVKICLEEISRCQQTTPRPNFLVLLGDRYGWRPLPSEIPESEFQRIMQHLEDEETSHSLATWYQRDGNAVPAVYVLRARAGEFRDQRVWEERVERPLRSLLIEATSKLGLGDCVRMKYMASATEQEIVRGAIA
;
A
#
# COMPACT_ATOMS: atom_id res chain seq x y z
N MET A 1 -20.37 -22.44 -22.25
CA MET A 1 -18.97 -22.70 -21.81
C MET A 1 -18.95 -22.68 -20.28
N ARG A 2 -18.53 -23.77 -19.61
CA ARG A 2 -18.27 -23.71 -18.16
C ARG A 2 -17.06 -22.78 -17.95
N SER A 3 -17.30 -21.58 -17.44
CA SER A 3 -16.22 -20.69 -17.00
C SER A 3 -15.44 -21.40 -15.89
N GLY A 4 -14.21 -21.81 -16.17
CA GLY A 4 -13.34 -22.48 -15.19
C GLY A 4 -13.07 -21.55 -14.01
N ARG A 5 -13.12 -22.08 -12.79
CA ARG A 5 -12.83 -21.30 -11.57
C ARG A 5 -11.40 -20.76 -11.64
N THR A 6 -11.21 -19.49 -11.28
CA THR A 6 -9.88 -18.88 -11.18
C THR A 6 -9.52 -18.76 -9.70
N PHE A 7 -8.37 -19.30 -9.32
CA PHE A 7 -7.74 -19.13 -8.02
C PHE A 7 -6.72 -17.99 -8.13
N ARG A 8 -7.02 -16.86 -7.49
CA ARG A 8 -6.14 -15.68 -7.38
C ARG A 8 -5.55 -15.64 -5.98
N VAL A 9 -4.22 -15.53 -5.91
CA VAL A 9 -3.49 -15.40 -4.65
C VAL A 9 -2.60 -14.17 -4.71
N PHE A 10 -2.80 -13.23 -3.79
CA PHE A 10 -1.92 -12.08 -3.61
C PHE A 10 -0.68 -12.45 -2.81
N ILE A 11 0.49 -11.95 -3.22
CA ILE A 11 1.77 -12.15 -2.51
C ILE A 11 2.26 -10.84 -1.92
N SER A 12 2.31 -10.80 -0.60
CA SER A 12 2.91 -9.73 0.18
C SER A 12 4.32 -10.12 0.66
N SER A 13 5.25 -9.18 0.63
CA SER A 13 6.48 -9.21 1.40
C SER A 13 7.13 -7.83 1.37
N THR A 14 8.12 -7.63 2.22
CA THR A 14 9.05 -6.50 2.13
C THR A 14 9.79 -6.48 0.78
N PHE A 15 10.20 -5.28 0.35
CA PHE A 15 10.68 -5.05 -1.02
C PHE A 15 12.16 -5.41 -1.23
N SER A 16 13.00 -5.45 -0.22
CA SER A 16 14.47 -5.58 -0.43
C SER A 16 14.97 -6.99 -0.15
N ASP A 17 14.37 -7.61 0.85
CA ASP A 17 14.60 -8.93 1.38
C ASP A 17 13.64 -9.92 0.70
N LEU A 18 13.97 -11.22 0.76
CA LEU A 18 13.14 -12.32 0.27
C LEU A 18 13.04 -12.50 -1.26
N LYS A 19 14.00 -11.93 -2.01
CA LYS A 19 14.05 -12.09 -3.47
C LYS A 19 14.25 -13.55 -3.89
N GLU A 20 15.12 -14.29 -3.20
CA GLU A 20 15.43 -15.68 -3.56
C GLU A 20 14.28 -16.63 -3.23
N GLU A 21 13.58 -16.40 -2.13
CA GLU A 21 12.38 -17.11 -1.71
C GLU A 21 11.26 -16.91 -2.73
N ARG A 22 11.01 -15.66 -3.14
CA ARG A 22 10.05 -15.35 -4.21
C ARG A 22 10.45 -15.99 -5.54
N ASN A 23 11.72 -15.92 -5.91
CA ASN A 23 12.23 -16.57 -7.12
C ASN A 23 12.03 -18.09 -7.06
N ALA A 24 12.24 -18.71 -5.90
CA ALA A 24 12.01 -20.14 -5.70
C ALA A 24 10.52 -20.49 -5.87
N LEU A 25 9.61 -19.69 -5.34
CA LEU A 25 8.17 -19.88 -5.56
C LEU A 25 7.80 -19.77 -7.05
N GLN A 26 8.29 -18.74 -7.75
CA GLN A 26 8.04 -18.55 -9.17
C GLN A 26 8.59 -19.68 -10.04
N ARG A 27 9.79 -20.18 -9.73
CA ARG A 27 10.44 -21.24 -10.51
C ARG A 27 9.90 -22.63 -10.21
N ARG A 28 9.58 -22.91 -8.95
CA ARG A 28 9.32 -24.29 -8.47
C ARG A 28 7.88 -24.55 -8.07
N VAL A 29 7.19 -23.58 -7.48
CA VAL A 29 5.87 -23.78 -6.86
C VAL A 29 4.73 -23.39 -7.81
N PHE A 30 4.70 -22.14 -8.28
CA PHE A 30 3.59 -21.63 -9.09
C PHE A 30 3.38 -22.38 -10.41
N PRO A 31 4.42 -22.85 -11.13
CA PRO A 31 4.22 -23.67 -12.33
C PRO A 31 3.54 -25.01 -12.02
N ARG A 32 3.82 -25.61 -10.87
CA ARG A 32 3.18 -26.87 -10.44
C ARG A 32 1.72 -26.64 -10.06
N LEU A 33 1.42 -25.55 -9.37
CA LEU A 33 0.04 -25.17 -9.03
C LEU A 33 -0.78 -24.84 -10.29
N ARG A 34 -0.21 -24.12 -11.26
CA ARG A 34 -0.87 -23.89 -12.56
C ARG A 34 -1.23 -25.19 -13.26
N LYS A 35 -0.26 -26.09 -13.44
CA LYS A 35 -0.50 -27.41 -14.05
C LYS A 35 -1.56 -28.22 -13.29
N LEU A 36 -1.56 -28.15 -11.96
CA LEU A 36 -2.57 -28.83 -11.14
C LEU A 36 -3.97 -28.25 -11.43
N CYS A 37 -4.14 -26.93 -11.34
CA CYS A 37 -5.43 -26.30 -11.62
C CYS A 37 -5.91 -26.55 -13.05
N GLU A 38 -5.02 -26.48 -14.04
CA GLU A 38 -5.33 -26.72 -15.46
C GLU A 38 -5.89 -28.14 -15.67
N ARG A 39 -5.30 -29.17 -15.03
CA ARG A 39 -5.82 -30.55 -15.07
C ARG A 39 -7.24 -30.69 -14.53
N HIS A 40 -7.67 -29.75 -13.68
CA HIS A 40 -9.04 -29.70 -13.13
C HIS A 40 -9.92 -28.64 -13.80
N GLY A 41 -9.53 -28.13 -14.98
CA GLY A 41 -10.30 -27.11 -15.71
C GLY A 41 -10.40 -25.77 -14.98
N CYS A 42 -9.45 -25.48 -14.09
CA CYS A 42 -9.36 -24.25 -13.31
C CYS A 42 -8.11 -23.45 -13.73
N ARG A 43 -8.05 -22.18 -13.35
CA ARG A 43 -6.87 -21.32 -13.56
C ARG A 43 -6.24 -20.95 -12.22
N PHE A 44 -4.92 -20.86 -12.19
CA PHE A 44 -4.17 -20.35 -11.04
C PHE A 44 -3.42 -19.08 -11.43
N GLN A 45 -3.67 -17.99 -10.72
CA GLN A 45 -3.08 -16.70 -10.96
C GLN A 45 -2.46 -16.17 -9.67
N VAL A 46 -1.20 -15.79 -9.76
CA VAL A 46 -0.48 -15.14 -8.66
C VAL A 46 -0.43 -13.65 -8.95
N ILE A 47 -0.82 -12.85 -7.97
CA ILE A 47 -0.69 -11.39 -8.00
C ILE A 47 0.54 -11.02 -7.18
N ASP A 48 1.65 -10.77 -7.86
CA ASP A 48 2.88 -10.23 -7.27
C ASP A 48 3.16 -8.87 -7.91
N LEU A 49 2.79 -7.82 -7.19
CA LEU A 49 2.93 -6.45 -7.66
C LEU A 49 4.37 -5.93 -7.65
N ARG A 50 5.34 -6.66 -7.08
CA ARG A 50 6.75 -6.26 -7.21
C ARG A 50 7.25 -6.27 -8.66
N TRP A 51 6.61 -7.09 -9.51
CA TRP A 51 6.86 -7.14 -10.94
C TRP A 51 5.81 -6.36 -11.76
N GLY A 52 4.84 -5.74 -11.10
CA GLY A 52 3.64 -5.15 -11.72
C GLY A 52 3.30 -3.71 -11.31
N VAL A 53 3.90 -3.15 -10.24
CA VAL A 53 3.83 -1.72 -9.96
C VAL A 53 4.80 -1.02 -10.91
N SER A 54 4.28 -0.18 -11.79
CA SER A 54 5.12 0.61 -12.70
C SER A 54 5.89 1.67 -11.90
N GLN A 55 7.01 2.14 -12.46
CA GLN A 55 7.73 3.27 -11.86
C GLN A 55 6.84 4.51 -11.76
N GLU A 56 5.86 4.69 -12.66
CA GLU A 56 4.88 5.79 -12.53
C GLU A 56 4.00 5.63 -11.28
N ALA A 57 3.47 4.44 -11.01
CA ALA A 57 2.65 4.21 -9.81
C ALA A 57 3.42 4.39 -8.50
N ALA A 58 4.75 4.21 -8.52
CA ALA A 58 5.61 4.58 -7.41
C ALA A 58 5.77 6.11 -7.31
N LEU A 59 5.96 6.82 -8.42
CA LEU A 59 6.08 8.28 -8.45
C LEU A 59 4.77 8.97 -8.04
N ASP A 60 3.63 8.40 -8.38
CA ASP A 60 2.29 8.88 -8.05
C ASP A 60 1.86 8.53 -6.61
N GLN A 61 2.71 7.85 -5.85
CA GLN A 61 2.46 7.47 -4.46
C GLN A 61 1.23 6.56 -4.25
N LEU A 62 0.83 5.83 -5.30
CA LEU A 62 -0.36 4.96 -5.30
C LEU A 62 -0.06 3.50 -4.96
N SER A 63 1.21 3.16 -4.74
CA SER A 63 1.66 1.76 -4.63
C SER A 63 0.87 0.95 -3.58
N VAL A 64 0.69 1.49 -2.38
CA VAL A 64 -0.06 0.78 -1.31
C VAL A 64 -1.56 0.70 -1.62
N LYS A 65 -2.16 1.75 -2.18
CA LYS A 65 -3.56 1.73 -2.62
C LYS A 65 -3.80 0.60 -3.62
N ILE A 66 -2.93 0.49 -4.63
CA ILE A 66 -3.00 -0.58 -5.65
C ILE A 66 -2.87 -1.97 -5.01
N CYS A 67 -1.94 -2.15 -4.06
CA CYS A 67 -1.82 -3.42 -3.31
C CYS A 67 -3.10 -3.79 -2.57
N LEU A 68 -3.68 -2.86 -1.81
CA LEU A 68 -4.88 -3.11 -1.02
C LEU A 68 -6.12 -3.39 -1.90
N GLU A 69 -6.22 -2.72 -3.06
CA GLU A 69 -7.25 -3.01 -4.06
C GLU A 69 -7.09 -4.41 -4.66
N GLU A 70 -5.86 -4.82 -5.01
CA GLU A 70 -5.60 -6.17 -5.54
C GLU A 70 -5.87 -7.28 -4.52
N ILE A 71 -5.56 -7.05 -3.24
CA ILE A 71 -5.95 -7.97 -2.16
C ILE A 71 -7.47 -8.13 -2.13
N SER A 72 -8.20 -7.01 -2.17
CA SER A 72 -9.68 -7.01 -2.17
C SER A 72 -10.24 -7.76 -3.37
N ARG A 73 -9.65 -7.59 -4.57
CA ARG A 73 -10.02 -8.34 -5.79
C ARG A 73 -9.76 -9.85 -5.65
N CYS A 74 -8.64 -10.24 -5.04
CA CYS A 74 -8.35 -11.66 -4.77
C CYS A 74 -9.38 -12.27 -3.83
N GLN A 75 -9.76 -11.56 -2.76
CA GLN A 75 -10.77 -12.01 -1.79
C GLN A 75 -12.16 -12.17 -2.41
N GLN A 76 -12.54 -11.29 -3.33
CA GLN A 76 -13.82 -11.39 -4.07
C GLN A 76 -13.82 -12.54 -5.09
N THR A 77 -12.66 -12.88 -5.66
CA THR A 77 -12.56 -13.90 -6.72
C THR A 77 -12.38 -15.32 -6.17
N THR A 78 -11.66 -15.46 -5.07
CA THR A 78 -11.17 -16.76 -4.58
C THR A 78 -11.45 -16.89 -3.09
N PRO A 79 -12.23 -17.89 -2.65
CA PRO A 79 -12.32 -18.22 -1.23
C PRO A 79 -10.94 -18.50 -0.63
N ARG A 80 -10.78 -18.28 0.67
CA ARG A 80 -9.49 -18.51 1.34
C ARG A 80 -8.99 -19.95 1.08
N PRO A 81 -7.67 -20.14 0.83
CA PRO A 81 -6.60 -19.13 0.86
C PRO A 81 -6.50 -18.30 -0.42
N ASN A 82 -6.40 -16.97 -0.27
CA ASN A 82 -6.29 -15.99 -1.36
C ASN A 82 -5.19 -14.92 -1.11
N PHE A 83 -4.42 -15.09 -0.03
CA PHE A 83 -3.32 -14.22 0.38
C PHE A 83 -2.16 -15.07 0.89
N LEU A 84 -0.93 -14.71 0.53
CA LEU A 84 0.32 -15.31 0.96
C LEU A 84 1.26 -14.18 1.39
N VAL A 85 1.82 -14.25 2.59
CA VAL A 85 2.85 -13.31 3.04
C VAL A 85 4.16 -14.05 3.28
N LEU A 86 5.27 -13.45 2.84
CA LEU A 86 6.62 -13.85 3.23
C LEU A 86 7.14 -12.82 4.22
N LEU A 87 7.52 -13.30 5.40
CA LEU A 87 8.02 -12.47 6.50
C LEU A 87 9.49 -12.78 6.76
N GLY A 88 10.24 -11.73 7.09
CA GLY A 88 11.60 -11.80 7.59
C GLY A 88 11.77 -10.82 8.75
N ASP A 89 12.99 -10.40 9.04
CA ASP A 89 13.29 -9.56 10.20
C ASP A 89 13.05 -8.05 9.97
N ARG A 90 12.72 -7.64 8.75
CA ARG A 90 12.45 -6.24 8.43
C ARG A 90 10.97 -5.92 8.57
N TYR A 91 10.68 -4.81 9.24
CA TYR A 91 9.31 -4.29 9.36
C TYR A 91 8.75 -3.74 8.04
N GLY A 92 9.63 -3.22 7.17
CA GLY A 92 9.27 -2.70 5.84
C GLY A 92 9.15 -1.18 5.77
N TRP A 93 8.82 -0.69 4.56
CA TRP A 93 8.64 0.73 4.26
C TRP A 93 7.32 1.25 4.83
N ARG A 94 7.36 2.44 5.45
CA ARG A 94 6.20 3.15 6.04
C ARG A 94 5.81 4.31 5.12
N PRO A 95 4.84 4.10 4.21
CA PRO A 95 4.45 5.12 3.23
C PRO A 95 3.72 6.29 3.91
N LEU A 96 3.71 7.44 3.25
CA LEU A 96 2.69 8.46 3.50
C LEU A 96 1.34 7.97 2.95
N PRO A 97 0.20 8.27 3.60
CA PRO A 97 -1.11 7.99 3.04
C PRO A 97 -1.29 8.70 1.70
N SER A 98 -1.69 7.98 0.66
CA SER A 98 -1.97 8.59 -0.65
C SER A 98 -3.16 9.56 -0.58
N GLU A 99 -4.09 9.30 0.34
CA GLU A 99 -5.31 10.07 0.55
C GLU A 99 -5.60 10.23 2.04
N ILE A 100 -6.03 11.42 2.43
CA ILE A 100 -6.50 11.76 3.77
C ILE A 100 -7.91 12.35 3.65
N PRO A 101 -8.94 11.82 4.33
CA PRO A 101 -10.26 12.42 4.34
C PRO A 101 -10.22 13.89 4.79
N GLU A 102 -11.00 14.77 4.16
CA GLU A 102 -11.00 16.21 4.49
C GLU A 102 -11.21 16.47 5.98
N SER A 103 -12.12 15.74 6.61
CA SER A 103 -12.39 15.84 8.05
C SER A 103 -11.18 15.49 8.91
N GLU A 104 -10.36 14.52 8.50
CA GLU A 104 -9.12 14.16 9.19
C GLU A 104 -8.02 15.21 8.91
N PHE A 105 -7.90 15.66 7.67
CA PHE A 105 -6.91 16.67 7.27
C PHE A 105 -7.09 17.98 8.02
N GLN A 106 -8.33 18.48 8.09
CA GLN A 106 -8.65 19.71 8.83
C GLN A 106 -8.32 19.60 10.32
N ARG A 107 -8.61 18.44 10.93
CA ARG A 107 -8.26 18.19 12.34
C ARG A 107 -6.74 18.16 12.56
N ILE A 108 -6.00 17.57 11.62
CA ILE A 108 -4.52 17.59 11.64
C ILE A 108 -4.03 19.03 11.57
N MET A 109 -4.51 19.83 10.62
CA MET A 109 -4.11 21.24 10.46
C MET A 109 -4.39 22.08 11.71
N GLN A 110 -5.50 21.84 12.42
CA GLN A 110 -5.82 22.54 13.68
C GLN A 110 -4.84 22.27 14.82
N HIS A 111 -4.10 21.16 14.76
CA HIS A 111 -3.12 20.78 15.80
C HIS A 111 -1.68 21.15 15.41
N LEU A 112 -1.47 21.65 14.20
CA LEU A 112 -0.19 22.19 13.77
C LEU A 112 -0.14 23.67 14.16
N GLU A 113 0.55 23.97 15.26
CA GLU A 113 0.72 25.35 15.76
C GLU A 113 1.74 26.15 14.94
N ASP A 114 2.63 25.45 14.24
CA ASP A 114 3.69 26.04 13.46
C ASP A 114 3.29 26.23 11.98
N GLU A 115 3.56 27.43 11.45
CA GLU A 115 3.22 27.79 10.07
C GLU A 115 4.06 27.01 9.05
N GLU A 116 5.31 26.70 9.37
CA GLU A 116 6.21 25.98 8.46
C GLU A 116 5.74 24.55 8.22
N THR A 117 5.42 23.82 9.30
CA THR A 117 4.87 22.46 9.24
C THR A 117 3.52 22.41 8.53
N SER A 118 2.63 23.37 8.82
CA SER A 118 1.34 23.52 8.13
C SER A 118 1.51 23.76 6.64
N HIS A 119 2.43 24.63 6.25
CA HIS A 119 2.74 24.93 4.85
C HIS A 119 3.33 23.73 4.13
N SER A 120 4.23 22.98 4.79
CA SER A 120 4.82 21.76 4.24
C SER A 120 3.77 20.70 3.94
N LEU A 121 2.83 20.47 4.85
CA LEU A 121 1.74 19.51 4.63
C LEU A 121 0.82 19.96 3.49
N ALA A 122 0.41 21.24 3.46
CA ALA A 122 -0.44 21.80 2.41
C ALA A 122 0.24 21.85 1.02
N THR A 123 1.57 21.90 0.98
CA THR A 123 2.35 21.85 -0.27
C THR A 123 2.23 20.49 -0.96
N TRP A 124 2.20 19.41 -0.17
CA TRP A 124 2.21 18.03 -0.67
C TRP A 124 0.83 17.38 -0.73
N TYR A 125 -0.16 17.86 0.03
CA TYR A 125 -1.53 17.36 0.01
C TYR A 125 -2.48 18.36 -0.62
N GLN A 126 -3.06 18.01 -1.77
CA GLN A 126 -4.02 18.85 -2.48
C GLN A 126 -5.44 18.33 -2.32
N ARG A 127 -6.37 19.25 -2.07
CA ARG A 127 -7.78 18.93 -1.94
C ARG A 127 -8.36 18.48 -3.29
N ASP A 128 -8.90 17.27 -3.34
CA ASP A 128 -9.76 16.78 -4.40
C ASP A 128 -11.23 16.92 -3.98
N GLY A 129 -11.91 17.89 -4.59
CA GLY A 129 -13.34 18.14 -4.38
C GLY A 129 -14.26 17.26 -5.23
N ASN A 130 -13.72 16.46 -6.16
CA ASN A 130 -14.51 15.53 -6.96
C ASN A 130 -14.79 14.22 -6.21
N ALA A 131 -13.96 13.89 -5.22
CA ALA A 131 -14.22 12.80 -4.29
C ALA A 131 -15.41 13.13 -3.38
N VAL A 132 -16.26 12.13 -3.12
CA VAL A 132 -17.42 12.26 -2.22
C VAL A 132 -17.33 11.18 -1.13
N PRO A 133 -17.03 11.52 0.13
CA PRO A 133 -16.66 12.86 0.63
C PRO A 133 -15.29 13.32 0.11
N ALA A 134 -15.02 14.64 0.18
CA ALA A 134 -13.78 15.22 -0.30
C ALA A 134 -12.55 14.68 0.45
N VAL A 135 -11.43 14.59 -0.26
CA VAL A 135 -10.16 14.07 0.27
C VAL A 135 -9.01 14.99 -0.09
N TYR A 136 -7.91 14.88 0.65
CA TYR A 136 -6.62 15.48 0.32
C TYR A 136 -5.70 14.40 -0.22
N VAL A 137 -5.22 14.58 -1.45
CA VAL A 137 -4.41 13.62 -2.19
C VAL A 137 -2.94 14.04 -2.14
N LEU A 138 -2.06 13.08 -1.84
CA LEU A 138 -0.63 13.27 -1.90
C LEU A 138 -0.17 13.49 -3.35
N ARG A 139 0.55 14.57 -3.60
CA ARG A 139 1.01 14.94 -4.94
C ARG A 139 2.05 13.94 -5.47
N ALA A 140 1.98 13.70 -6.77
CA ALA A 140 3.00 12.96 -7.50
C ALA A 140 4.38 13.64 -7.41
N ARG A 141 5.41 12.82 -7.37
CA ARG A 141 6.81 13.28 -7.31
C ARG A 141 7.25 13.84 -8.67
N ALA A 142 7.80 15.05 -8.66
CA ALA A 142 8.31 15.73 -9.85
C ALA A 142 9.68 16.38 -9.58
N GLY A 143 10.42 16.72 -10.65
CA GLY A 143 11.73 17.38 -10.54
C GLY A 143 12.74 16.55 -9.75
N GLU A 144 13.45 17.19 -8.80
CA GLU A 144 14.45 16.54 -7.94
C GLU A 144 13.87 15.43 -7.06
N PHE A 145 12.57 15.52 -6.72
CA PHE A 145 11.90 14.53 -5.87
C PHE A 145 11.60 13.21 -6.58
N ARG A 146 11.89 13.10 -7.89
CA ARG A 146 11.91 11.80 -8.58
C ARG A 146 13.02 10.89 -8.04
N ASP A 147 14.10 11.48 -7.50
CA ASP A 147 15.11 10.74 -6.76
C ASP A 147 14.53 10.29 -5.41
N GLN A 148 14.58 8.98 -5.16
CA GLN A 148 14.00 8.39 -3.97
C GLN A 148 14.69 8.87 -2.69
N ARG A 149 16.01 9.06 -2.70
CA ARG A 149 16.76 9.48 -1.52
C ARG A 149 16.43 10.93 -1.16
N VAL A 150 16.38 11.81 -2.17
CA VAL A 150 15.99 13.22 -1.98
C VAL A 150 14.56 13.30 -1.43
N TRP A 151 13.63 12.53 -1.99
CA TRP A 151 12.25 12.44 -1.51
C TRP A 151 12.18 11.97 -0.05
N GLU A 152 12.83 10.85 0.27
CA GLU A 152 12.79 10.26 1.60
C GLU A 152 13.35 11.19 2.66
N GLU A 153 14.50 11.82 2.39
CA GLU A 153 15.21 12.68 3.33
C GLU A 153 14.50 14.03 3.53
N ARG A 154 14.06 14.68 2.43
CA ARG A 154 13.53 16.06 2.50
C ARG A 154 12.03 16.15 2.72
N VAL A 155 11.27 15.12 2.37
CA VAL A 155 9.80 15.19 2.38
C VAL A 155 9.17 14.05 3.16
N GLU A 156 9.44 12.80 2.78
CA GLU A 156 8.70 11.65 3.33
C GLU A 156 8.92 11.48 4.83
N ARG A 157 10.18 11.53 5.29
CA ARG A 157 10.50 11.37 6.71
C ARG A 157 9.94 12.52 7.55
N PRO A 158 10.16 13.81 7.23
CA PRO A 158 9.57 14.91 7.97
C PRO A 158 8.04 14.86 8.02
N LEU A 159 7.38 14.70 6.86
CA LEU A 159 5.91 14.66 6.80
C LEU A 159 5.35 13.46 7.57
N ARG A 160 6.01 12.29 7.51
CA ARG A 160 5.56 11.12 8.26
C ARG A 160 5.66 11.36 9.76
N SER A 161 6.77 11.92 10.24
CA SER A 161 6.92 12.26 11.66
C SER A 161 5.84 13.23 12.12
N LEU A 162 5.58 14.28 11.33
CA LEU A 162 4.52 15.26 11.56
C LEU A 162 3.14 14.59 11.65
N LEU A 163 2.80 13.75 10.68
CA LEU A 163 1.50 13.07 10.65
C LEU A 163 1.33 12.12 11.83
N ILE A 164 2.37 11.38 12.22
CA ILE A 164 2.34 10.49 13.38
C ILE A 164 2.10 11.30 14.66
N GLU A 165 2.82 12.41 14.84
CA GLU A 165 2.66 13.27 16.01
C GLU A 165 1.26 13.87 16.07
N ALA A 166 0.81 14.51 14.99
CA ALA A 166 -0.50 15.14 14.93
C ALA A 166 -1.62 14.12 15.19
N THR A 167 -1.57 12.94 14.56
CA THR A 167 -2.61 11.91 14.71
C THR A 167 -2.59 11.25 16.08
N SER A 168 -1.45 11.23 16.80
CA SER A 168 -1.39 10.73 18.18
C SER A 168 -2.22 11.55 19.15
N LYS A 169 -2.33 12.87 18.92
CA LYS A 169 -3.10 13.81 19.76
C LYS A 169 -4.60 13.81 19.43
N LEU A 170 -4.98 13.30 18.25
CA LEU A 170 -6.36 13.34 17.75
C LEU A 170 -7.29 12.23 18.27
N GLY A 171 -6.79 11.30 19.07
CA GLY A 171 -7.61 10.19 19.60
C GLY A 171 -8.28 9.35 18.51
N LEU A 172 -7.64 9.22 17.33
CA LEU A 172 -8.16 8.43 16.22
C LEU A 172 -8.18 6.93 16.61
N GLY A 173 -9.20 6.20 16.14
CA GLY A 173 -9.25 4.74 16.33
C GLY A 173 -8.08 4.03 15.64
N ASP A 174 -7.69 2.87 16.17
CA ASP A 174 -6.48 2.13 15.73
C ASP A 174 -6.47 1.83 14.23
N CYS A 175 -7.62 1.49 13.66
CA CYS A 175 -7.77 1.24 12.23
C CYS A 175 -7.47 2.49 11.37
N VAL A 176 -7.83 3.68 11.85
CA VAL A 176 -7.57 4.95 11.15
C VAL A 176 -6.11 5.35 11.33
N ARG A 177 -5.54 5.15 12.52
CA ARG A 177 -4.11 5.44 12.80
C ARG A 177 -3.17 4.59 11.97
N MET A 178 -3.57 3.37 11.62
CA MET A 178 -2.75 2.42 10.87
C MET A 178 -2.19 3.02 9.57
N LYS A 179 -2.97 3.78 8.79
CA LYS A 179 -2.48 4.35 7.52
C LYS A 179 -1.34 5.36 7.69
N TYR A 180 -1.20 5.96 8.87
CA TYR A 180 -0.13 6.91 9.21
C TYR A 180 1.10 6.24 9.83
N MET A 181 0.91 5.08 10.44
CA MET A 181 1.92 4.46 11.29
C MET A 181 2.47 3.14 10.74
N ALA A 182 1.65 2.34 10.07
CA ALA A 182 1.99 0.99 9.69
C ALA A 182 2.86 0.93 8.42
N SER A 183 3.66 -0.13 8.31
CA SER A 183 4.35 -0.41 7.05
C SER A 183 3.36 -0.84 5.96
N ALA A 184 3.75 -0.72 4.69
CA ALA A 184 2.94 -1.22 3.57
C ALA A 184 2.60 -2.70 3.76
N THR A 185 3.59 -3.52 4.15
CA THR A 185 3.43 -4.95 4.40
C THR A 185 2.49 -5.23 5.57
N GLU A 186 2.55 -4.46 6.66
CA GLU A 186 1.60 -4.62 7.78
C GLU A 186 0.17 -4.30 7.34
N GLN A 187 -0.04 -3.21 6.59
CA GLN A 187 -1.36 -2.85 6.05
C GLN A 187 -1.91 -3.97 5.15
N GLU A 188 -1.05 -4.57 4.31
CA GLU A 188 -1.39 -5.72 3.48
C GLU A 188 -1.78 -6.95 4.31
N ILE A 189 -1.05 -7.27 5.39
CA ILE A 189 -1.34 -8.42 6.27
C ILE A 189 -2.68 -8.23 6.97
N VAL A 190 -2.93 -7.05 7.53
CA VAL A 190 -4.19 -6.75 8.22
C VAL A 190 -5.36 -6.93 7.26
N ARG A 191 -5.25 -6.41 6.04
CA ARG A 191 -6.30 -6.53 5.02
C ARG A 191 -6.43 -7.95 4.46
N GLY A 192 -5.32 -8.65 4.26
CA GLY A 192 -5.27 -9.90 3.50
C GLY A 192 -5.46 -11.16 4.33
N ALA A 193 -4.91 -11.19 5.54
CA ALA A 193 -4.88 -12.38 6.40
C ALA A 193 -5.80 -12.27 7.63
N ILE A 194 -5.97 -11.07 8.19
CA ILE A 194 -6.69 -10.88 9.46
C ILE A 194 -8.16 -10.50 9.23
N ALA A 195 -8.43 -9.60 8.28
CA ALA A 195 -9.78 -9.08 7.96
C ALA A 195 -10.71 -10.09 7.29
#